data_AF-A0A954P982-F1
#
_entry.id   AF-A0A954P982-F1
#
_cell.length_a   1.000
_cell.length_b   1.000
_cell.length_c   1.000
_cell.angle_alpha   90.00
_cell.angle_beta   90.00
_cell.angle_gamma   90.00
#
_symmetry.space_group_name_H-M   'P 1'
#
loop_
_entity.id
_entity.type
_entity.pdbx_description
1 polymer ?
#
loop_
_entity_poly.entity_id
_entity_poly.type
_entity_poly.pdbx_seq_one_letter_code
_entity_poly.pdbx_strand_id
1 'polypeptide(L)'
;MKSRKQQEQSMRQRDMFDSQAKLDQQQQLNAAYDKERAKLRKAIAQDEQELQEIQNKIQSHDESARGKGRLATLNQRTDELESNIQANQAKLQSLEEKKRLGLRCIEQARVTEGPEGEITITGPVGPPQPRLGFENENRSGLQSDPKYDRLHARGARLGFECDCGIRYGSPELNQAFQNQGIERHIAELYEQKRDGYELMLTQEIRTHPQTSNLESIHYDLHVIHPDGKSERVYALSLNEQNGRIFPSDIEHGNAWNDDSWKRDAPTNQATQQSKHRSPSSPKVSNKEKDTMFEDRKKKTKAVSSGPSTQSAGSFGGGGKNGSNDFNLSKENFSAGLDKIRQDFRAKQTKK
;
A
#
# COMPACT_ATOMS: atom_id res chain seq x y z
N MET A 1 20.85 -40.30 11.65
CA MET A 1 19.49 -40.02 12.14
C MET A 1 19.58 -39.12 13.36
N LYS A 2 19.00 -37.91 13.34
CA LYS A 2 18.91 -37.07 14.55
C LYS A 2 18.01 -37.77 15.57
N SER A 3 18.33 -37.69 16.86
CA SER A 3 17.45 -38.29 17.88
C SER A 3 16.12 -37.54 17.93
N ARG A 4 15.03 -38.21 18.30
CA ARG A 4 13.70 -37.59 18.48
C ARG A 4 13.76 -36.34 19.39
N LYS A 5 14.61 -36.36 20.42
CA LYS A 5 14.86 -35.21 21.30
C LYS A 5 15.53 -34.02 20.58
N GLN A 6 16.45 -34.29 19.66
CA GLN A 6 17.07 -33.24 18.83
C GLN A 6 16.08 -32.65 17.82
N GLN A 7 15.16 -33.46 17.27
CA GLN A 7 14.08 -32.97 16.42
C GLN A 7 13.09 -32.09 17.21
N GLU A 8 12.67 -32.52 18.40
CA GLU A 8 11.77 -31.75 19.28
C GLU A 8 12.40 -30.43 19.75
N GLN A 9 13.69 -30.42 20.10
CA GLN A 9 14.40 -29.18 20.44
C GLN A 9 14.54 -28.22 19.25
N SER A 10 14.81 -28.76 18.05
CA SER A 10 14.89 -27.95 16.83
C SER A 10 13.55 -27.34 16.43
N MET A 11 12.43 -28.06 16.63
CA MET A 11 11.09 -27.51 16.38
C MET A 11 10.76 -26.39 17.35
N ARG A 12 11.01 -26.59 18.66
CA ARG A 12 10.76 -25.54 19.67
C ARG A 12 11.58 -24.27 19.46
N GLN A 13 12.83 -24.40 18.99
CA GLN A 13 13.64 -23.23 18.66
C GLN A 13 13.06 -22.46 17.47
N ARG A 14 12.60 -23.16 16.43
CA ARG A 14 11.96 -22.54 15.25
C ARG A 14 10.67 -21.80 15.62
N ASP A 15 9.78 -22.45 16.39
CA ASP A 15 8.54 -21.83 16.83
C ASP A 15 8.78 -20.52 17.63
N MET A 16 9.86 -20.47 18.41
CA MET A 16 10.25 -19.25 19.14
C MET A 16 10.80 -18.15 18.22
N PHE A 17 11.63 -18.49 17.23
CA PHE A 17 12.13 -17.51 16.26
C PHE A 17 11.00 -16.93 15.42
N ASP A 18 10.07 -17.77 14.97
CA ASP A 18 8.87 -17.33 14.24
C ASP A 18 7.98 -16.43 15.11
N SER A 19 7.86 -16.75 16.41
CA SER A 19 7.11 -15.93 17.36
C SER A 19 7.75 -14.56 17.59
N GLN A 20 9.07 -14.48 17.71
CA GLN A 20 9.77 -13.20 17.89
C GLN A 20 9.74 -12.36 16.61
N ALA A 21 9.96 -12.95 15.44
CA ALA A 21 9.89 -12.24 14.16
C ALA A 21 8.49 -11.64 13.92
N LYS A 22 7.43 -12.40 14.21
CA LYS A 22 6.05 -11.89 14.20
C LYS A 22 5.85 -10.76 15.18
N LEU A 23 6.37 -10.86 16.40
CA LEU A 23 6.25 -9.81 17.41
C LEU A 23 6.94 -8.51 16.96
N ASP A 24 8.17 -8.61 16.45
CA ASP A 24 8.91 -7.46 15.93
C ASP A 24 8.15 -6.81 14.77
N GLN A 25 7.61 -7.63 13.86
CA GLN A 25 6.80 -7.17 12.76
C GLN A 25 5.53 -6.43 13.23
N GLN A 26 4.82 -6.99 14.21
CA GLN A 26 3.65 -6.34 14.81
C GLN A 26 4.03 -4.99 15.44
N GLN A 27 5.17 -4.92 16.13
CA GLN A 27 5.67 -3.67 16.73
C GLN A 27 5.98 -2.61 15.67
N GLN A 28 6.68 -2.98 14.59
CA GLN A 28 6.98 -2.06 13.51
C GLN A 28 5.70 -1.56 12.80
N LEU A 29 4.74 -2.46 12.56
CA LEU A 29 3.45 -2.11 11.99
C LEU A 29 2.68 -1.15 12.92
N ASN A 30 2.65 -1.45 14.22
CA ASN A 30 2.04 -0.60 15.23
C ASN A 30 2.65 0.81 15.20
N ALA A 31 3.99 0.91 15.18
CA ALA A 31 4.69 2.18 15.12
C ALA A 31 4.38 2.99 13.85
N ALA A 32 4.28 2.32 12.70
CA ALA A 32 3.91 2.97 11.44
C ALA A 32 2.49 3.58 11.51
N TYR A 33 1.53 2.83 12.05
CA TYR A 33 0.15 3.31 12.23
C TYR A 33 0.02 4.41 13.27
N ASP A 34 0.77 4.33 14.37
CA ASP A 34 0.71 5.33 15.43
C ASP A 34 1.19 6.70 14.94
N LYS A 35 2.16 6.74 14.02
CA LYS A 35 2.61 7.98 13.36
C LYS A 35 1.50 8.62 12.52
N GLU A 36 0.79 7.84 11.70
CA GLU A 36 -0.33 8.37 10.91
C GLU A 36 -1.52 8.79 11.77
N ARG A 37 -1.82 8.00 12.81
CA ARG A 37 -2.85 8.31 13.80
C ARG A 37 -2.57 9.63 14.52
N ALA A 38 -1.33 9.86 14.95
CA ALA A 38 -0.92 11.10 15.59
C ALA A 38 -1.11 12.31 14.65
N LYS A 39 -0.79 12.16 13.36
CA LYS A 39 -0.99 13.21 12.34
C LYS A 39 -2.47 13.55 12.17
N LEU A 40 -3.34 12.55 12.05
CA LEU A 40 -4.79 12.76 11.90
C LEU A 40 -5.40 13.41 13.15
N ARG A 41 -5.03 12.93 14.34
CA ARG A 41 -5.50 13.51 15.61
C ARG A 41 -5.06 14.97 15.78
N LYS A 42 -3.83 15.29 15.40
CA LYS A 42 -3.35 16.67 15.41
C LYS A 42 -4.16 17.56 14.47
N ALA A 43 -4.47 17.08 13.26
CA ALA A 43 -5.29 17.83 12.31
C ALA A 43 -6.70 18.07 12.85
N ILE A 44 -7.36 17.03 13.41
CA ILE A 44 -8.68 17.16 14.04
C ILE A 44 -8.63 18.18 15.18
N ALA A 45 -7.65 18.09 16.09
CA ALA A 45 -7.54 19.02 17.21
C ALA A 45 -7.30 20.47 16.77
N GLN A 46 -6.57 20.68 15.67
CA GLN A 46 -6.37 22.02 15.09
C GLN A 46 -7.67 22.57 14.50
N ASP A 47 -8.41 21.74 13.75
CA ASP A 47 -9.69 22.13 13.15
C ASP A 47 -10.75 22.40 14.25
N GLU A 48 -10.78 21.60 15.32
CA GLU A 48 -11.64 21.81 16.50
C GLU A 48 -11.31 23.10 17.25
N GLN A 49 -10.03 23.41 17.42
CA GLN A 49 -9.61 24.67 18.03
C GLN A 49 -10.05 25.88 17.17
N GLU A 50 -9.83 25.82 15.86
CA GLU A 50 -10.24 26.89 14.94
C GLU A 50 -11.77 27.06 14.94
N LEU A 51 -12.51 25.95 14.96
CA LEU A 51 -13.96 25.94 15.04
C LEU A 51 -14.45 26.64 16.31
N GLN A 52 -13.84 26.36 17.46
CA GLN A 52 -14.18 27.02 18.73
C GLN A 52 -13.89 28.53 18.68
N GLU A 53 -12.76 28.94 18.09
CA GLU A 53 -12.43 30.36 17.90
C GLU A 53 -13.44 31.09 17.00
N ILE A 54 -13.91 30.41 15.95
CA ILE A 54 -14.95 30.94 15.05
C ILE A 54 -16.28 31.06 15.76
N GLN A 55 -16.68 30.05 16.53
CA GLN A 55 -17.92 30.09 17.32
C GLN A 55 -17.91 31.25 18.33
N ASN A 56 -16.77 31.48 19.00
CA ASN A 56 -16.61 32.63 19.89
C ASN A 56 -16.73 33.97 19.13
N LYS A 57 -16.17 34.06 17.92
CA LYS A 57 -16.29 35.25 17.05
C LYS A 57 -17.74 35.49 16.62
N ILE A 58 -18.47 34.43 16.26
CA ILE A 58 -19.90 34.50 15.89
C ILE A 58 -20.73 35.00 17.08
N GLN A 59 -20.52 34.46 18.28
CA GLN A 59 -21.23 34.88 19.50
C GLN A 59 -20.97 36.36 19.85
N SER A 60 -19.77 36.88 19.57
CA SER A 60 -19.42 38.28 19.81
C SER A 60 -19.89 39.26 18.73
N HIS A 61 -20.53 38.77 17.66
CA HIS A 61 -20.81 39.57 16.47
C HIS A 61 -22.10 40.40 16.62
N ASP A 62 -22.02 41.72 16.39
CA ASP A 62 -23.16 42.65 16.37
C ASP A 62 -23.88 42.67 14.99
N GLU A 63 -25.20 42.86 14.96
CA GLU A 63 -26.11 42.60 13.82
C GLU A 63 -26.06 43.67 12.69
N SER A 64 -25.08 44.56 12.69
CA SER A 64 -24.96 45.61 11.67
C SER A 64 -24.85 45.03 10.24
N ALA A 65 -25.23 45.82 9.22
CA ALA A 65 -25.16 45.39 7.81
C ALA A 65 -23.73 45.00 7.36
N ARG A 66 -22.69 45.63 7.91
CA ARG A 66 -21.28 45.21 7.71
C ARG A 66 -20.97 43.86 8.36
N GLY A 67 -21.74 43.48 9.37
CA GLY A 67 -21.66 42.20 10.05
C GLY A 67 -22.23 41.01 9.29
N LYS A 68 -23.28 41.23 8.49
CA LYS A 68 -23.93 40.14 7.73
C LYS A 68 -22.97 39.44 6.76
N GLY A 69 -22.12 40.19 6.06
CA GLY A 69 -21.11 39.63 5.15
C GLY A 69 -20.04 38.82 5.90
N ARG A 70 -19.56 39.32 7.05
CA ARG A 70 -18.58 38.63 7.88
C ARG A 70 -19.15 37.36 8.51
N LEU A 71 -20.39 37.40 8.98
CA LEU A 71 -21.10 36.25 9.54
C LEU A 71 -21.25 35.13 8.49
N ALA A 72 -21.60 35.48 7.25
CA ALA A 72 -21.70 34.49 6.16
C ALA A 72 -20.35 33.79 5.90
N THR A 73 -19.23 34.53 5.89
CA THR A 73 -17.89 33.95 5.75
C THR A 73 -17.52 33.04 6.93
N LEU A 74 -17.87 33.44 8.16
CA LEU A 74 -17.60 32.62 9.35
C LEU A 74 -18.40 31.31 9.32
N ASN A 75 -19.68 31.36 8.92
CA ASN A 75 -20.51 30.15 8.79
C ASN A 75 -19.98 29.22 7.71
N GLN A 76 -19.58 29.73 6.54
CA GLN A 76 -18.95 28.92 5.50
C GLN A 76 -17.68 28.21 6.03
N ARG A 77 -16.86 28.94 6.79
CA ARG A 77 -15.64 28.36 7.38
C ARG A 77 -15.96 27.29 8.43
N THR A 78 -17.02 27.46 9.20
CA THR A 78 -17.55 26.43 10.11
C THR A 78 -17.91 25.16 9.36
N ASP A 79 -18.70 25.25 8.29
CA ASP A 79 -19.10 24.09 7.48
C ASP A 79 -17.87 23.35 6.90
N GLU A 80 -16.87 24.11 6.43
CA GLU A 80 -15.61 23.55 5.93
C GLU A 80 -14.84 22.78 7.01
N LEU A 81 -14.73 23.34 8.23
CA LEU A 81 -14.02 22.71 9.35
C LEU A 81 -14.74 21.46 9.83
N GLU A 82 -16.07 21.50 9.96
CA GLU A 82 -16.88 20.34 10.33
C GLU A 82 -16.73 19.21 9.31
N SER A 83 -16.78 19.54 8.02
CA SER A 83 -16.52 18.58 6.94
C SER A 83 -15.11 17.97 7.03
N ASN A 84 -14.08 18.78 7.35
CA ASN A 84 -12.71 18.29 7.51
C ASN A 84 -12.54 17.36 8.71
N ILE A 85 -13.16 17.71 9.84
CA ILE A 85 -13.17 16.89 11.07
C ILE A 85 -13.80 15.54 10.76
N GLN A 86 -15.00 15.52 10.16
CA GLN A 86 -15.69 14.28 9.79
C GLN A 86 -14.85 13.43 8.82
N ALA A 87 -14.25 14.05 7.80
CA ALA A 87 -13.39 13.34 6.84
C ALA A 87 -12.14 12.74 7.53
N ASN A 88 -11.53 13.44 8.47
CA ASN A 88 -10.36 12.94 9.21
C ASN A 88 -10.74 11.87 10.24
N GLN A 89 -11.92 11.95 10.86
CA GLN A 89 -12.47 10.89 11.71
C GLN A 89 -12.73 9.59 10.92
N ALA A 90 -13.34 9.71 9.73
CA ALA A 90 -13.54 8.56 8.85
C ALA A 90 -12.21 7.92 8.40
N LYS A 91 -11.19 8.74 8.09
CA LYS A 91 -9.83 8.24 7.80
C LYS A 91 -9.24 7.51 9.00
N LEU A 92 -9.42 8.04 10.22
CA LEU A 92 -8.91 7.42 11.43
C LEU A 92 -9.55 6.04 11.67
N GLN A 93 -10.87 5.93 11.51
CA GLN A 93 -11.57 4.64 11.63
C GLN A 93 -11.10 3.63 10.57
N SER A 94 -10.98 4.07 9.31
CA SER A 94 -10.44 3.23 8.23
C SER A 94 -9.00 2.79 8.52
N LEU A 95 -8.18 3.67 9.10
CA LEU A 95 -6.80 3.38 9.46
C LEU A 95 -6.73 2.31 10.57
N GLU A 96 -7.56 2.43 11.61
CA GLU A 96 -7.64 1.46 12.71
C GLU A 96 -8.10 0.08 12.22
N GLU A 97 -9.06 0.03 11.29
CA GLU A 97 -9.49 -1.22 10.66
C GLU A 97 -8.40 -1.86 9.80
N LYS A 98 -7.68 -1.06 8.99
CA LYS A 98 -6.54 -1.56 8.20
C LYS A 98 -5.43 -2.13 9.10
N LYS A 99 -5.14 -1.48 10.22
CA LYS A 99 -4.18 -1.96 11.24
C LYS A 99 -4.64 -3.31 11.80
N ARG A 100 -5.91 -3.40 12.22
CA ARG A 100 -6.49 -4.64 12.76
C ARG A 100 -6.36 -5.80 11.77
N LEU A 101 -6.70 -5.56 10.51
CA LEU A 101 -6.60 -6.56 9.45
C LEU A 101 -5.14 -6.95 9.14
N GLY A 102 -4.22 -5.99 9.12
CA GLY A 102 -2.79 -6.25 8.93
C GLY A 102 -2.21 -7.12 10.05
N LEU A 103 -2.51 -6.80 11.32
CA LEU A 103 -2.08 -7.60 12.47
C LEU A 103 -2.63 -9.03 12.41
N ARG A 104 -3.89 -9.19 12.02
CA ARG A 104 -4.50 -10.51 11.80
C ARG A 104 -3.74 -11.29 10.72
N CYS A 105 -3.31 -10.65 9.65
CA CYS A 105 -2.54 -11.32 8.60
C CYS A 105 -1.19 -11.83 9.11
N ILE A 106 -0.49 -11.03 9.92
CA ILE A 106 0.77 -11.43 10.56
C ILE A 106 0.56 -12.61 11.52
N GLU A 107 -0.50 -12.56 12.33
CA GLU A 107 -0.82 -13.60 13.30
C GLU A 107 -1.09 -14.95 12.60
N GLN A 108 -1.93 -14.93 11.56
CA GLN A 108 -2.37 -16.11 10.82
C GLN A 108 -1.34 -16.62 9.80
N ALA A 109 -0.34 -15.81 9.46
CA ALA A 109 0.73 -16.23 8.57
C ALA A 109 1.51 -17.42 9.15
N ARG A 110 1.87 -18.37 8.30
CA ARG A 110 2.71 -19.51 8.63
C ARG A 110 3.88 -19.51 7.68
N VAL A 111 5.06 -19.71 8.24
CA VAL A 111 6.30 -19.85 7.49
C VAL A 111 6.82 -21.24 7.78
N THR A 112 7.13 -22.00 6.74
CA THR A 112 7.75 -23.32 6.88
C THR A 112 8.99 -23.39 6.01
N GLU A 113 10.09 -23.82 6.59
CA GLU A 113 11.32 -24.11 5.86
C GLU A 113 11.33 -25.58 5.41
N GLY A 114 11.40 -25.77 4.10
CA GLY A 114 11.60 -27.06 3.48
C GLY A 114 13.08 -27.49 3.48
N PRO A 115 13.37 -28.70 2.97
CA PRO A 115 14.74 -29.10 2.70
C PRO A 115 15.38 -28.16 1.67
N GLU A 116 16.71 -28.04 1.71
CA GLU A 116 17.50 -27.31 0.69
C GLU A 116 17.22 -25.80 0.57
N GLY A 117 16.58 -25.18 1.56
CA GLY A 117 16.38 -23.73 1.62
C GLY A 117 15.07 -23.24 0.99
N GLU A 118 14.15 -24.16 0.68
CA GLU A 118 12.78 -23.83 0.30
C GLU A 118 12.05 -23.14 1.47
N ILE A 119 11.32 -22.07 1.17
CA ILE A 119 10.46 -21.39 2.14
C ILE A 119 9.04 -21.36 1.60
N THR A 120 8.09 -21.84 2.40
CA THR A 120 6.67 -21.68 2.10
C THR A 120 6.05 -20.69 3.07
N ILE A 121 5.40 -19.67 2.54
CA ILE A 121 4.64 -18.67 3.31
C ILE A 121 3.17 -18.84 2.97
N THR A 122 2.35 -19.18 3.96
CA THR A 122 0.89 -19.29 3.80
C THR A 122 0.20 -18.29 4.71
N GLY A 123 -0.76 -17.52 4.21
CA GLY A 123 -1.53 -16.63 5.07
C GLY A 123 -2.58 -15.81 4.32
N PRO A 124 -3.53 -15.21 5.05
CA PRO A 124 -4.63 -14.47 4.46
C PRO A 124 -4.12 -13.21 3.76
N VAL A 125 -4.69 -12.87 2.61
CA VAL A 125 -4.45 -11.58 1.94
C VAL A 125 -5.26 -10.51 2.67
N GLY A 126 -4.59 -9.39 3.00
CA GLY A 126 -5.18 -8.26 3.69
C GLY A 126 -5.08 -6.95 2.91
N PRO A 127 -5.57 -5.83 3.48
CA PRO A 127 -5.44 -4.53 2.86
C PRO A 127 -3.96 -4.12 2.80
N PRO A 128 -3.55 -3.27 1.84
CA PRO A 128 -2.19 -2.77 1.77
C PRO A 128 -1.73 -2.12 3.08
N GLN A 129 -0.56 -2.51 3.56
CA GLN A 129 0.07 -1.99 4.76
C GLN A 129 1.21 -1.01 4.43
N PRO A 130 1.61 -0.16 5.38
CA PRO A 130 2.88 0.58 5.28
C PRO A 130 4.05 -0.38 5.05
N ARG A 131 5.00 0.01 4.19
CA ARG A 131 6.27 -0.71 4.02
C ARG A 131 7.05 -0.66 5.33
N LEU A 132 7.53 -1.82 5.78
CA LEU A 132 8.36 -1.95 6.97
C LEU A 132 9.84 -1.76 6.66
N GLY A 133 10.22 -1.94 5.39
CA GLY A 133 11.54 -1.58 4.91
C GLY A 133 12.58 -2.67 5.21
N PHE A 134 12.15 -3.93 5.30
CA PHE A 134 13.05 -5.05 5.59
C PHE A 134 14.13 -5.22 4.51
N GLU A 135 13.96 -4.66 3.31
CA GLU A 135 15.03 -4.60 2.32
C GLU A 135 16.26 -3.81 2.79
N ASN A 136 16.12 -2.91 3.76
CA ASN A 136 17.23 -2.09 4.27
C ASN A 136 17.97 -2.78 5.41
N GLU A 137 17.36 -3.79 6.03
CA GLU A 137 17.97 -4.55 7.10
C GLU A 137 18.93 -5.57 6.48
N ASN A 138 20.23 -5.45 6.74
CA ASN A 138 21.24 -6.34 6.19
C ASN A 138 21.28 -7.67 6.95
N ARG A 139 20.16 -8.42 6.96
CA ARG A 139 20.00 -9.63 7.78
C ARG A 139 20.73 -10.85 7.21
N SER A 140 20.95 -10.91 5.90
CA SER A 140 21.44 -12.11 5.24
C SER A 140 22.97 -12.31 5.28
N GLY A 141 23.75 -11.35 5.80
CA GLY A 141 25.22 -11.43 5.84
C GLY A 141 25.89 -11.57 4.45
N LEU A 142 25.10 -11.51 3.38
CA LEU A 142 25.50 -11.76 2.01
C LEU A 142 25.65 -10.43 1.27
N GLN A 143 26.79 -10.27 0.63
CA GLN A 143 27.13 -9.09 -0.15
C GLN A 143 26.13 -8.94 -1.30
N SER A 144 25.38 -7.84 -1.32
CA SER A 144 24.47 -7.52 -2.41
C SER A 144 25.27 -7.26 -3.68
N ASP A 145 25.09 -8.08 -4.72
CA ASP A 145 25.52 -7.70 -6.07
C ASP A 145 24.60 -6.55 -6.54
N PRO A 146 25.13 -5.39 -6.95
CA PRO A 146 24.35 -4.24 -7.42
C PRO A 146 23.37 -4.55 -8.57
N LYS A 147 23.53 -5.69 -9.25
CA LYS A 147 22.67 -6.13 -10.34
C LYS A 147 21.34 -6.73 -9.87
N TYR A 148 21.23 -7.12 -8.60
CA TYR A 148 20.02 -7.74 -8.06
C TYR A 148 19.32 -6.85 -7.05
N ASP A 149 18.00 -6.86 -7.10
CA ASP A 149 17.13 -6.27 -6.11
C ASP A 149 16.86 -7.27 -4.98
N ARG A 150 16.57 -6.75 -3.78
CA ARG A 150 15.97 -7.52 -2.70
C ARG A 150 14.47 -7.69 -2.98
N LEU A 151 14.10 -8.91 -3.34
CA LEU A 151 12.75 -9.35 -3.58
C LEU A 151 12.10 -9.74 -2.26
N HIS A 152 10.92 -9.21 -2.02
CA HIS A 152 10.06 -9.70 -0.96
C HIS A 152 9.20 -10.79 -1.56
N ALA A 153 9.28 -12.01 -1.05
CA ALA A 153 8.32 -13.03 -1.48
C ALA A 153 6.89 -12.53 -1.23
N ARG A 154 6.65 -11.95 -0.04
CA ARG A 154 5.38 -11.34 0.32
C ARG A 154 5.53 -9.85 0.61
N GLY A 155 5.08 -9.00 -0.32
CA GLY A 155 5.10 -7.55 -0.14
C GLY A 155 3.94 -7.00 0.70
N ALA A 156 4.16 -5.81 1.26
CA ALA A 156 3.19 -5.09 2.11
C ALA A 156 1.81 -4.86 1.47
N ARG A 157 1.69 -4.94 0.13
CA ARG A 157 0.39 -4.82 -0.56
C ARG A 157 -0.54 -6.01 -0.26
N LEU A 158 0.01 -7.15 0.17
CA LEU A 158 -0.71 -8.41 0.40
C LEU A 158 -1.14 -8.61 1.87
N GLY A 159 -1.25 -7.53 2.65
CA GLY A 159 -1.69 -7.56 4.03
C GLY A 159 -0.58 -7.55 5.08
N PHE A 160 0.64 -7.94 4.72
CA PHE A 160 1.85 -7.77 5.54
C PHE A 160 3.11 -8.03 4.70
N GLU A 161 4.27 -7.58 5.17
CA GLU A 161 5.58 -7.75 4.53
C GLU A 161 6.35 -8.87 5.24
N CYS A 162 6.77 -9.98 4.61
CA CYS A 162 7.60 -10.99 5.32
C CYS A 162 9.10 -10.72 5.13
N ASP A 163 9.86 -10.72 6.22
CA ASP A 163 11.32 -10.68 6.18
C ASP A 163 11.94 -12.04 5.80
N CYS A 164 11.30 -13.13 6.23
CA CYS A 164 11.68 -14.52 6.01
C CYS A 164 11.91 -14.89 4.53
N GLY A 165 11.13 -14.27 3.64
CA GLY A 165 11.10 -14.56 2.20
C GLY A 165 11.96 -13.63 1.35
N ILE A 166 12.86 -12.85 1.95
CA ILE A 166 13.69 -11.92 1.18
C ILE A 166 14.77 -12.68 0.42
N ARG A 167 14.83 -12.50 -0.90
CA ARG A 167 15.81 -13.11 -1.83
C ARG A 167 16.37 -12.08 -2.80
N TYR A 168 17.46 -12.41 -3.48
CA TYR A 168 18.00 -11.58 -4.55
C TYR A 168 17.42 -12.02 -5.89
N GLY A 169 17.00 -11.09 -6.73
CA GLY A 169 16.59 -11.39 -8.10
C GLY A 169 16.59 -10.15 -8.97
N SER A 170 16.34 -10.30 -10.27
CA SER A 170 16.49 -9.17 -11.19
C SER A 170 15.49 -8.03 -10.89
N PRO A 171 15.84 -6.78 -11.20
CA PRO A 171 14.91 -5.66 -11.08
C PRO A 171 13.64 -5.83 -11.92
N GLU A 172 13.73 -6.53 -13.06
CA GLU A 172 12.56 -6.87 -13.89
C GLU A 172 11.60 -7.78 -13.11
N LEU A 173 12.12 -8.76 -12.35
CA LEU A 173 11.30 -9.66 -11.54
C LEU A 173 10.60 -8.92 -10.40
N ASN A 174 11.37 -8.12 -9.65
CA ASN A 174 10.86 -7.35 -8.52
C ASN A 174 9.76 -6.37 -8.93
N GLN A 175 10.09 -5.50 -9.88
CA GLN A 175 9.29 -4.32 -10.15
C GLN A 175 8.16 -4.62 -11.13
N ALA A 176 8.45 -5.36 -12.20
CA ALA A 176 7.48 -5.62 -13.27
C ALA A 176 6.56 -6.79 -12.89
N PHE A 177 7.13 -7.96 -12.61
CA PHE A 177 6.33 -9.17 -12.41
C PHE A 177 5.69 -9.26 -11.01
N GLN A 178 6.46 -9.06 -9.94
CA GLN A 178 5.91 -9.16 -8.58
C GLN A 178 5.07 -7.92 -8.24
N ASN A 179 5.68 -6.75 -8.10
CA ASN A 179 5.00 -5.56 -7.56
C ASN A 179 3.92 -5.00 -8.49
N GLN A 180 4.22 -4.80 -9.78
CA GLN A 180 3.26 -4.23 -10.74
C GLN A 180 2.31 -5.26 -11.34
N GLY A 181 2.71 -6.54 -11.37
CA GLY A 181 1.93 -7.65 -11.89
C GLY A 181 1.15 -8.37 -10.79
N ILE A 182 1.71 -9.46 -10.28
CA ILE A 182 1.01 -10.45 -9.45
C ILE A 182 0.48 -9.82 -8.15
N GLU A 183 1.31 -9.11 -7.39
CA GLU A 183 0.88 -8.55 -6.10
C GLU A 183 -0.21 -7.49 -6.28
N ARG A 184 -0.13 -6.70 -7.36
CA ARG A 184 -1.18 -5.75 -7.71
C ARG A 184 -2.48 -6.47 -8.02
N HIS A 185 -2.42 -7.50 -8.86
CA HIS A 185 -3.59 -8.28 -9.24
C HIS A 185 -4.28 -8.91 -8.02
N ILE A 186 -3.51 -9.56 -7.13
CA ILE A 186 -4.06 -10.15 -5.90
C ILE A 186 -4.71 -9.08 -5.02
N ALA A 187 -4.11 -7.89 -4.91
CA ALA A 187 -4.69 -6.79 -4.14
C ALA A 187 -6.00 -6.28 -4.75
N GLU A 188 -6.09 -6.20 -6.07
CA GLU A 188 -7.34 -5.86 -6.76
C GLU A 188 -8.43 -6.93 -6.53
N LEU A 189 -8.07 -8.22 -6.54
CA LEU A 189 -9.00 -9.30 -6.17
C LEU A 189 -9.46 -9.19 -4.71
N TYR A 190 -8.57 -8.81 -3.80
CA TYR A 190 -8.93 -8.56 -2.40
C TYR A 190 -9.94 -7.41 -2.27
N GLU A 191 -9.77 -6.34 -3.05
CA GLU A 191 -10.73 -5.23 -3.09
C GLU A 191 -12.08 -5.66 -3.69
N GLN A 192 -12.09 -6.62 -4.60
CA GLN A 192 -13.31 -7.12 -5.22
C GLN A 192 -14.06 -8.14 -4.37
N LYS A 193 -13.43 -8.87 -3.45
CA LYS A 193 -14.10 -9.95 -2.69
C LYS A 193 -15.33 -9.45 -1.90
N ARG A 194 -16.36 -10.30 -1.76
CA ARG A 194 -17.54 -10.08 -0.90
C ARG A 194 -17.18 -10.21 0.58
N ASP A 195 -18.03 -9.63 1.41
CA ASP A 195 -17.92 -9.78 2.86
C ASP A 195 -18.15 -11.25 3.25
N GLY A 196 -17.43 -11.73 4.27
CA GLY A 196 -17.43 -13.13 4.69
C GLY A 196 -16.50 -14.04 3.88
N TYR A 197 -16.06 -13.65 2.68
CA TYR A 197 -15.06 -14.38 1.91
C TYR A 197 -13.65 -13.93 2.27
N GLU A 198 -12.70 -14.85 2.23
CA GLU A 198 -11.29 -14.58 2.49
C GLU A 198 -10.43 -15.07 1.34
N LEU A 199 -9.30 -14.39 1.09
CA LEU A 199 -8.31 -14.87 0.16
C LEU A 199 -7.13 -15.41 0.95
N MET A 200 -6.70 -16.64 0.64
CA MET A 200 -5.56 -17.30 1.22
C MET A 200 -4.48 -17.45 0.16
N LEU A 201 -3.29 -16.94 0.44
CA LEU A 201 -2.16 -17.03 -0.48
C LEU A 201 -1.08 -17.92 0.12
N THR A 202 -0.67 -18.92 -0.66
CA THR A 202 0.53 -19.73 -0.43
C THR A 202 1.61 -19.30 -1.41
N GLN A 203 2.82 -19.10 -0.91
CA GLN A 203 3.97 -18.73 -1.70
C GLN A 203 5.11 -19.69 -1.41
N GLU A 204 5.58 -20.41 -2.42
CA GLU A 204 6.71 -21.33 -2.29
C GLU A 204 7.92 -20.72 -2.99
N ILE A 205 9.01 -20.59 -2.25
CA ILE A 205 10.19 -19.82 -2.64
C ILE A 205 11.36 -20.79 -2.67
N ARG A 206 12.05 -20.87 -3.81
CA ARG A 206 13.27 -21.65 -3.95
C ARG A 206 14.43 -20.76 -4.34
N THR A 207 15.61 -21.13 -3.87
CA THR A 207 16.86 -20.45 -4.15
C THR A 207 17.84 -21.37 -4.82
N HIS A 208 18.64 -20.80 -5.70
CA HIS A 208 19.75 -21.55 -6.27
C HIS A 208 20.69 -22.07 -5.16
N PRO A 209 21.17 -23.32 -5.28
CA PRO A 209 22.02 -23.94 -4.27
C PRO A 209 23.18 -23.04 -3.85
N GLN A 210 23.40 -22.93 -2.54
CA GLN A 210 24.50 -22.15 -1.93
C GLN A 210 24.46 -20.64 -2.20
N THR A 211 23.33 -20.10 -2.66
CA THR A 211 23.14 -18.67 -2.87
C THR A 211 21.84 -18.18 -2.21
N SER A 212 21.65 -16.86 -2.15
CA SER A 212 20.34 -16.26 -1.83
C SER A 212 19.63 -15.73 -3.07
N ASN A 213 20.07 -16.13 -4.26
CA ASN A 213 19.41 -15.76 -5.50
C ASN A 213 18.15 -16.62 -5.65
N LEU A 214 17.05 -15.96 -5.97
CA LEU A 214 15.79 -16.61 -6.26
C LEU A 214 15.97 -17.50 -7.50
N GLU A 215 15.57 -18.75 -7.38
CA GLU A 215 15.44 -19.67 -8.51
C GLU A 215 14.00 -19.64 -9.02
N SER A 216 13.04 -19.79 -8.11
CA SER A 216 11.63 -19.77 -8.43
C SER A 216 10.77 -19.25 -7.29
N ILE A 217 9.63 -18.68 -7.63
CA ILE A 217 8.54 -18.40 -6.70
C ILE A 217 7.21 -18.88 -7.29
N HIS A 218 6.50 -19.71 -6.56
CA HIS A 218 5.16 -20.18 -6.90
C HIS A 218 4.13 -19.45 -6.04
N TYR A 219 3.03 -19.03 -6.66
CA TYR A 219 1.87 -18.40 -6.02
C TYR A 219 0.68 -19.33 -6.20
N ASP A 220 0.02 -19.71 -5.10
CA ASP A 220 -1.25 -20.45 -5.13
C ASP A 220 -2.28 -19.66 -4.31
N LEU A 221 -3.28 -19.10 -5.01
CA LEU A 221 -4.32 -18.26 -4.44
C LEU A 221 -5.62 -19.04 -4.33
N HIS A 222 -6.17 -19.09 -3.12
CA HIS A 222 -7.45 -19.70 -2.82
C HIS A 222 -8.44 -18.66 -2.28
N VAL A 223 -9.72 -18.87 -2.57
CA VAL A 223 -10.82 -18.21 -1.87
C VAL A 223 -11.38 -19.17 -0.81
N ILE A 224 -11.58 -18.65 0.39
CA ILE A 224 -12.24 -19.35 1.49
C ILE A 224 -13.65 -18.78 1.62
N HIS A 225 -14.64 -19.65 1.45
CA HIS A 225 -16.05 -19.35 1.56
C HIS A 225 -16.48 -19.22 3.03
N PRO A 226 -17.61 -18.54 3.33
CA PRO A 226 -18.15 -18.44 4.69
C PRO A 226 -18.46 -19.80 5.35
N ASP A 227 -18.74 -20.84 4.54
CA ASP A 227 -18.97 -22.20 5.01
C ASP A 227 -17.68 -22.99 5.27
N GLY A 228 -16.52 -22.37 5.08
CA GLY A 228 -15.19 -22.95 5.26
C GLY A 228 -14.66 -23.71 4.05
N LYS A 229 -15.40 -23.82 2.94
CA LYS A 229 -14.88 -24.43 1.71
C LYS A 229 -13.77 -23.56 1.11
N SER A 230 -12.76 -24.23 0.56
CA SER A 230 -11.64 -23.59 -0.13
C SER A 230 -11.67 -23.96 -1.60
N GLU A 231 -11.55 -22.96 -2.46
CA GLU A 231 -11.48 -23.14 -3.90
C GLU A 231 -10.30 -22.36 -4.47
N ARG A 232 -9.53 -23.00 -5.35
CA ARG A 232 -8.42 -22.33 -6.03
C ARG A 232 -8.97 -21.27 -6.97
N VAL A 233 -8.41 -20.06 -6.88
CA VAL A 233 -8.62 -18.96 -7.82
C VAL A 233 -7.61 -19.10 -8.95
N TYR A 234 -6.31 -19.10 -8.65
CA TYR A 234 -5.28 -19.42 -9.65
C TYR A 234 -3.98 -19.88 -9.00
N ALA A 235 -3.12 -20.52 -9.79
CA ALA A 235 -1.73 -20.79 -9.48
C ALA A 235 -0.80 -20.25 -10.58
N LEU A 236 0.40 -19.83 -10.23
CA LEU A 236 1.40 -19.28 -11.15
C LEU A 236 2.81 -19.43 -10.58
N SER A 237 3.75 -19.86 -11.42
CA SER A 237 5.18 -19.90 -11.09
C SER A 237 5.95 -18.82 -11.86
N LEU A 238 6.90 -18.18 -11.21
CA LEU A 238 7.93 -17.37 -11.86
C LEU A 238 9.29 -18.04 -11.63
N ASN A 239 9.99 -18.37 -12.70
CA ASN A 239 11.34 -18.93 -12.64
C ASN A 239 12.35 -17.92 -13.16
N GLU A 240 13.45 -17.74 -12.45
CA GLU A 240 14.56 -16.90 -12.87
C GLU A 240 15.75 -17.78 -13.25
N GLN A 241 16.19 -17.67 -14.52
CA GLN A 241 17.35 -18.40 -15.02
C GLN A 241 18.22 -17.44 -15.83
N ASN A 242 19.49 -17.29 -15.43
CA ASN A 242 20.46 -16.42 -16.09
C ASN A 242 19.94 -14.96 -16.29
N GLY A 243 19.24 -14.43 -15.28
CA GLY A 243 18.65 -13.08 -15.31
C GLY A 243 17.46 -12.93 -16.27
N ARG A 244 16.92 -14.04 -16.78
CA ARG A 244 15.68 -14.07 -17.57
C ARG A 244 14.57 -14.70 -16.75
N ILE A 245 13.39 -14.11 -16.86
CA ILE A 245 12.19 -14.52 -16.13
C ILE A 245 11.28 -15.31 -17.07
N PHE A 246 10.82 -16.45 -16.59
CA PHE A 246 9.93 -17.36 -17.28
C PHE A 246 8.70 -17.63 -16.40
N PRO A 247 7.55 -16.99 -16.71
CA PRO A 247 6.28 -17.40 -16.15
C PRO A 247 5.95 -18.83 -16.61
N SER A 248 5.53 -19.69 -15.69
CA SER A 248 5.05 -21.05 -15.98
C SER A 248 3.85 -21.40 -15.09
N ASP A 249 3.23 -22.54 -15.37
CA ASP A 249 2.19 -23.15 -14.53
C ASP A 249 1.02 -22.21 -14.22
N ILE A 250 0.59 -21.43 -15.23
CA ILE A 250 -0.58 -20.57 -15.11
C ILE A 250 -1.83 -21.45 -15.14
N GLU A 251 -2.36 -21.76 -13.96
CA GLU A 251 -3.58 -22.54 -13.79
C GLU A 251 -4.68 -21.65 -13.25
N HIS A 252 -5.85 -21.67 -13.88
CA HIS A 252 -7.04 -21.00 -13.37
C HIS A 252 -7.95 -22.04 -12.70
N GLY A 253 -8.25 -21.86 -11.42
CA GLY A 253 -9.16 -22.73 -10.69
C GLY A 253 -10.63 -22.39 -10.94
N ASN A 254 -11.53 -23.16 -10.31
CA ASN A 254 -12.97 -23.01 -10.51
C ASN A 254 -13.48 -21.62 -10.10
N ALA A 255 -12.99 -21.12 -8.95
CA ALA A 255 -13.35 -19.80 -8.44
C ALA A 255 -12.86 -18.64 -9.34
N TRP A 256 -11.97 -18.90 -10.31
CA TRP A 256 -11.62 -17.87 -11.30
C TRP A 256 -12.81 -17.46 -12.19
N ASN A 257 -13.61 -18.44 -12.61
CA ASN A 257 -14.73 -18.22 -13.53
C ASN A 257 -16.06 -18.04 -12.79
N ASP A 258 -16.10 -18.33 -11.49
CA ASP A 258 -17.25 -18.05 -10.64
C ASP A 258 -17.05 -16.71 -9.93
N ASP A 259 -17.79 -15.68 -10.36
CA ASP A 259 -17.77 -14.36 -9.74
C ASP A 259 -18.66 -14.28 -8.48
N SER A 260 -19.27 -15.39 -8.03
CA SER A 260 -20.16 -15.42 -6.85
C SER A 260 -19.51 -14.91 -5.56
N TRP A 261 -18.18 -14.97 -5.46
CA TRP A 261 -17.40 -14.46 -4.33
C TRP A 261 -16.92 -13.01 -4.51
N LYS A 262 -17.07 -12.41 -5.71
CA LYS A 262 -16.74 -11.01 -5.98
C LYS A 262 -17.97 -10.13 -5.78
N ARG A 263 -17.77 -8.95 -5.20
CA ARG A 263 -18.78 -7.89 -5.11
C ARG A 263 -19.19 -7.53 -6.53
N ASP A 264 -20.47 -7.28 -6.70
CA ASP A 264 -20.96 -6.72 -7.95
C ASP A 264 -20.17 -5.43 -8.20
N ALA A 265 -19.58 -5.31 -9.39
CA ALA A 265 -18.83 -4.12 -9.74
C ALA A 265 -19.73 -2.91 -9.43
N PRO A 266 -19.25 -1.90 -8.68
CA PRO A 266 -20.09 -0.77 -8.35
C PRO A 266 -20.62 -0.19 -9.64
N THR A 267 -21.93 -0.34 -9.87
CA THR A 267 -22.57 0.20 -11.06
C THR A 267 -22.40 1.70 -10.95
N ASN A 268 -21.51 2.28 -11.78
CA ASN A 268 -21.15 3.71 -11.80
C ASN A 268 -22.33 4.60 -12.26
N GLN A 269 -23.55 4.37 -11.78
CA GLN A 269 -24.73 5.18 -12.07
C GLN A 269 -24.67 6.54 -11.33
N ALA A 270 -23.95 6.62 -10.21
CA ALA A 270 -23.80 7.88 -9.46
C ALA A 270 -22.96 8.94 -10.20
N THR A 271 -22.08 8.55 -11.13
CA THR A 271 -21.22 9.50 -11.87
C THR A 271 -21.89 10.10 -13.11
N GLN A 272 -23.01 9.54 -13.58
CA GLN A 272 -23.74 10.11 -14.72
C GLN A 272 -24.69 11.25 -14.35
N GLN A 273 -25.21 11.30 -13.11
CA GLN A 273 -26.13 12.35 -12.70
C GLN A 273 -25.47 13.70 -12.36
N SER A 274 -24.15 13.75 -12.10
CA SER A 274 -23.47 15.01 -11.78
C SER A 274 -22.98 15.80 -13.01
N LYS A 275 -23.01 15.22 -14.22
CA LYS A 275 -22.55 15.90 -15.45
C LYS A 275 -23.55 16.92 -16.03
N HIS A 276 -24.76 17.05 -15.48
CA HIS A 276 -25.79 17.96 -16.01
C HIS A 276 -26.12 19.18 -15.14
N ARG A 277 -25.33 19.49 -14.10
CA ARG A 277 -25.46 20.76 -13.36
C ARG A 277 -24.23 21.64 -13.55
N SER A 278 -24.19 22.36 -14.66
CA SER A 278 -23.32 23.53 -14.79
C SER A 278 -23.88 24.67 -13.93
N PRO A 279 -23.10 25.25 -13.00
CA PRO A 279 -23.50 26.47 -12.33
C PRO A 279 -23.32 27.66 -13.28
N SER A 280 -24.40 28.37 -13.58
CA SER A 280 -24.36 29.66 -14.28
C SER A 280 -23.67 30.71 -13.40
N SER A 281 -22.45 31.11 -13.74
CA SER A 281 -21.77 32.22 -13.08
C SER A 281 -22.39 33.56 -13.51
N PRO A 282 -22.65 34.51 -12.59
CA PRO A 282 -23.05 35.86 -12.94
C PRO A 282 -21.83 36.67 -13.41
N LYS A 283 -21.99 37.37 -14.53
CA LYS A 283 -21.03 38.37 -15.03
C LYS A 283 -21.00 39.57 -14.08
N VAL A 284 -19.88 39.78 -13.39
CA VAL A 284 -19.59 41.05 -12.72
C VAL A 284 -18.54 41.78 -13.54
N SER A 285 -18.96 42.85 -14.21
CA SER A 285 -18.07 43.88 -14.72
C SER A 285 -17.62 44.76 -13.56
N ASN A 286 -16.34 45.09 -13.44
CA ASN A 286 -15.96 46.43 -13.00
C ASN A 286 -14.56 46.83 -13.47
N LYS A 287 -14.58 48.03 -14.08
CA LYS A 287 -13.46 48.91 -14.41
C LYS A 287 -12.81 49.47 -13.14
N GLU A 288 -11.60 49.98 -13.33
CA GLU A 288 -10.86 50.95 -12.50
C GLU A 288 -10.26 50.42 -11.18
N LYS A 289 -8.92 50.34 -11.14
CA LYS A 289 -8.08 51.35 -10.48
C LYS A 289 -6.59 51.02 -10.62
N ASP A 290 -5.89 51.86 -11.38
CA ASP A 290 -4.48 52.17 -11.18
C ASP A 290 -4.32 53.01 -9.91
N THR A 291 -3.32 52.70 -9.08
CA THR A 291 -2.24 53.61 -8.64
C THR A 291 -1.53 53.10 -7.38
N MET A 292 -0.20 53.31 -7.39
CA MET A 292 0.74 53.38 -6.27
C MET A 292 1.13 52.09 -5.54
N PHE A 293 2.34 51.60 -5.82
CA PHE A 293 3.26 51.14 -4.77
C PHE A 293 4.71 51.30 -5.23
N GLU A 294 5.36 52.35 -4.73
CA GLU A 294 6.82 52.43 -4.66
C GLU A 294 7.30 52.09 -3.23
N ASP A 295 8.54 51.63 -3.18
CA ASP A 295 9.44 51.59 -2.03
C ASP A 295 9.19 50.61 -0.87
N ARG A 296 10.02 49.55 -0.86
CA ARG A 296 10.87 49.20 0.31
C ARG A 296 12.03 48.28 -0.10
N LYS A 297 13.20 48.90 -0.36
CA LYS A 297 14.52 48.25 -0.23
C LYS A 297 15.04 48.49 1.19
N LYS A 298 15.46 47.42 1.90
CA LYS A 298 16.57 47.33 2.88
C LYS A 298 16.59 45.91 3.47
N LYS A 299 17.62 45.10 3.17
CA LYS A 299 18.89 44.90 3.91
C LYS A 299 18.76 44.02 5.16
N THR A 300 19.16 42.74 5.06
CA THR A 300 19.84 41.94 6.11
C THR A 300 20.63 40.84 5.38
N LYS A 301 21.96 40.97 5.29
CA LYS A 301 23.01 40.39 6.15
C LYS A 301 23.17 38.86 6.02
N ALA A 302 24.29 38.49 5.41
CA ALA A 302 24.85 37.14 5.36
C ALA A 302 25.29 36.67 6.75
N VAL A 303 25.03 35.39 7.05
CA VAL A 303 25.79 34.58 8.00
C VAL A 303 26.05 33.24 7.35
N SER A 304 27.30 32.81 7.47
CA SER A 304 27.95 31.69 6.83
C SER A 304 27.72 30.35 7.53
N SER A 305 27.72 29.30 6.70
CA SER A 305 28.37 27.99 6.89
C SER A 305 28.04 27.13 8.12
N GLY A 306 27.28 26.06 7.88
CA GLY A 306 27.35 24.78 8.59
C GLY A 306 26.81 23.67 7.68
N PRO A 307 27.55 22.57 7.43
CA PRO A 307 27.14 21.55 6.47
C PRO A 307 26.06 20.64 7.07
N SER A 308 24.97 20.42 6.33
CA SER A 308 23.97 19.41 6.65
C SER A 308 23.63 18.58 5.41
N THR A 309 23.26 17.34 5.68
CA THR A 309 22.55 16.35 4.84
C THR A 309 23.39 15.43 3.96
N GLN A 310 23.62 14.21 4.48
CA GLN A 310 23.52 13.00 3.68
C GLN A 310 22.02 12.68 3.48
N SER A 311 21.67 12.47 2.22
CA SER A 311 20.33 12.25 1.70
C SER A 311 19.80 10.85 2.03
N ALA A 312 18.76 10.76 2.85
CA ALA A 312 17.86 9.62 2.82
C ALA A 312 16.89 9.82 1.64
N GLY A 313 17.11 9.09 0.56
CA GLY A 313 16.22 9.05 -0.60
C GLY A 313 14.90 8.38 -0.25
N SER A 314 13.94 9.16 0.24
CA SER A 314 12.54 8.76 0.33
C SER A 314 11.95 8.75 -1.08
N PHE A 315 11.89 7.56 -1.71
CA PHE A 315 11.10 7.35 -2.92
C PHE A 315 9.60 7.31 -2.55
N GLY A 316 9.07 8.48 -2.20
CA GLY A 316 7.64 8.75 -2.20
C GLY A 316 7.15 8.87 -3.63
N GLY A 317 6.96 7.73 -4.29
CA GLY A 317 6.36 7.63 -5.63
C GLY A 317 4.86 7.95 -5.58
N GLY A 318 4.50 9.21 -5.37
CA GLY A 318 3.17 9.75 -5.65
C GLY A 318 2.95 9.85 -7.16
N GLY A 319 2.83 8.71 -7.83
CA GLY A 319 2.43 8.64 -9.23
C GLY A 319 0.97 9.06 -9.37
N LYS A 320 0.69 10.01 -10.26
CA LYS A 320 -0.68 10.35 -10.67
C LYS A 320 -1.37 9.07 -11.14
N ASN A 321 -2.46 8.69 -10.46
CA ASN A 321 -3.35 7.60 -10.86
C ASN A 321 -4.00 7.95 -12.20
N GLY A 322 -3.31 7.65 -13.30
CA GLY A 322 -3.99 7.30 -14.53
C GLY A 322 -4.70 5.98 -14.25
N SER A 323 -6.02 5.97 -14.33
CA SER A 323 -6.82 4.75 -14.33
C SER A 323 -6.46 3.95 -15.59
N ASN A 324 -5.35 3.21 -15.51
CA ASN A 324 -5.14 2.09 -16.40
C ASN A 324 -6.12 1.02 -15.90
N ASP A 325 -7.27 0.94 -16.56
CA ASP A 325 -8.22 -0.16 -16.46
C ASP A 325 -7.50 -1.43 -16.96
N PHE A 326 -6.65 -1.99 -16.11
CA PHE A 326 -5.81 -3.13 -16.41
C PHE A 326 -6.52 -4.36 -15.87
N ASN A 327 -7.60 -4.75 -16.55
CA ASN A 327 -8.36 -5.92 -16.17
C ASN A 327 -7.62 -7.16 -16.72
N LEU A 328 -6.85 -7.85 -15.87
CA LEU A 328 -6.22 -9.11 -16.20
C LEU A 328 -7.30 -10.20 -16.26
N SER A 329 -8.08 -10.21 -17.34
CA SER A 329 -9.00 -11.32 -17.64
C SER A 329 -8.21 -12.59 -17.95
N LYS A 330 -8.86 -13.75 -17.89
CA LYS A 330 -8.28 -15.08 -18.20
C LYS A 330 -7.45 -15.12 -19.49
N GLU A 331 -7.94 -14.44 -20.52
CA GLU A 331 -7.32 -14.39 -21.86
C GLU A 331 -6.15 -13.39 -21.93
N ASN A 332 -6.07 -12.47 -20.96
CA ASN A 332 -5.15 -11.35 -20.96
C ASN A 332 -4.15 -11.36 -19.79
N PHE A 333 -4.18 -12.34 -18.88
CA PHE A 333 -3.26 -12.35 -17.74
C PHE A 333 -1.80 -12.43 -18.21
N SER A 334 -1.48 -13.41 -19.08
CA SER A 334 -0.14 -13.52 -19.66
C SER A 334 0.23 -12.33 -20.54
N ALA A 335 -0.70 -11.88 -21.40
CA ALA A 335 -0.46 -10.71 -22.25
C ALA A 335 -0.26 -9.42 -21.42
N GLY A 336 -0.93 -9.34 -20.28
CA GLY A 336 -0.82 -8.24 -19.33
C GLY A 336 0.55 -8.24 -18.63
N LEU A 337 1.04 -9.40 -18.19
CA LEU A 337 2.41 -9.53 -17.69
C LEU A 337 3.44 -9.14 -18.75
N ASP A 338 3.26 -9.57 -20.00
CA ASP A 338 4.15 -9.17 -21.11
C ASP A 338 4.11 -7.68 -21.38
N LYS A 339 2.93 -7.05 -21.31
CA LYS A 339 2.80 -5.59 -21.45
C LYS A 339 3.49 -4.86 -20.31
N ILE A 340 3.32 -5.29 -19.06
CA ILE A 340 4.02 -4.69 -17.90
C ILE A 340 5.53 -4.80 -18.08
N ARG A 341 6.01 -5.95 -18.57
CA ARG A 341 7.42 -6.17 -18.91
C ARG A 341 7.93 -5.20 -19.98
N GLN A 342 7.18 -5.04 -21.07
CA GLN A 342 7.52 -4.11 -22.16
C GLN A 342 7.58 -2.66 -21.68
N ASP A 343 6.59 -2.23 -20.89
CA ASP A 343 6.53 -0.89 -20.31
C ASP A 343 7.70 -0.63 -19.34
N PHE A 344 8.09 -1.63 -18.54
CA PHE A 344 9.27 -1.54 -17.68
C PHE A 344 10.55 -1.34 -18.49
N ARG A 345 10.78 -2.17 -19.52
CA ARG A 345 11.96 -2.06 -20.39
C ARG A 345 12.05 -0.70 -21.09
N ALA A 346 10.93 -0.22 -21.63
CA ALA A 346 10.85 1.08 -22.29
C ALA A 346 11.16 2.26 -21.35
N LYS A 347 10.88 2.12 -20.04
CA LYS A 347 11.26 3.12 -19.03
C LYS A 347 12.75 3.07 -18.69
N GLN A 348 13.36 1.88 -18.66
CA GLN A 348 14.79 1.74 -18.39
C GLN A 348 15.66 2.32 -19.51
N THR A 349 15.24 2.20 -20.77
CA THR A 349 15.98 2.76 -21.92
C THR A 349 15.94 4.29 -22.02
N LYS A 350 15.12 4.97 -21.22
CA LYS A 350 14.99 6.45 -21.20
C LYS A 350 15.84 7.12 -20.13
N LYS A 351 16.50 6.34 -19.27
CA LYS A 351 17.47 6.82 -18.28
C LYS A 351 18.87 6.63 -18.84
#